data_AF-A0A382SNA8-F1
#
_entry.id   AF-A0A382SNA8-F1
#
_cell.length_a   1.000
_cell.length_b   1.000
_cell.length_c   1.000
_cell.angle_alpha   90.00
_cell.angle_beta   90.00
_cell.angle_gamma   90.00
#
_symmetry.space_group_name_H-M   'P 1'
#
loop_
_entity.id
_entity.type
_entity.pdbx_description
1 polymer ?
#
loop_
_entity_poly.entity_id
_entity_poly.type
_entity_poly.pdbx_seq_one_letter_code
_entity_poly.pdbx_strand_id
1 'polypeptide(L)'
;MTYTLITPIYNEERTLPALLKKLDRLDDKIEIIIIDDGSDDNTYNILTENECFIILRNETNIGKGASILKGVNSATNQNVILIDGDLEV
;
A
#
# COMPACT_ATOMS: atom_id res chain seq x y z
N MET A 1 -8.88 -19.04 4.78
CA MET A 1 -8.39 -18.05 5.75
C MET A 1 -8.29 -16.72 5.00
N THR A 2 -8.77 -15.62 5.55
CA THR A 2 -8.70 -14.30 4.91
C THR A 2 -7.55 -13.49 5.52
N TYR A 3 -6.86 -12.73 4.67
CA TYR A 3 -5.68 -11.94 5.02
C TYR A 3 -5.85 -10.52 4.49
N THR A 4 -5.33 -9.55 5.24
CA THR A 4 -5.14 -8.18 4.76
C THR A 4 -3.66 -7.91 4.60
N LEU A 5 -3.28 -7.50 3.41
CA LEU A 5 -1.96 -6.99 3.09
C LEU A 5 -1.91 -5.49 3.35
N ILE A 6 -0.88 -5.03 4.03
CA ILE A 6 -0.64 -3.61 4.29
C ILE A 6 0.72 -3.23 3.73
N THR A 7 0.74 -2.24 2.86
CA THR A 7 1.96 -1.77 2.20
C THR A 7 2.06 -0.25 2.28
N PRO A 8 2.94 0.29 3.16
CA PRO A 8 3.25 1.70 3.17
C PRO A 8 4.17 2.05 1.99
N ILE A 9 3.97 3.21 1.38
CA ILE A 9 4.72 3.71 0.23
C ILE A 9 5.07 5.18 0.46
N TYR A 10 6.29 5.58 0.11
CA TYR A 10 6.70 6.98 0.07
C TYR A 10 7.69 7.22 -1.06
N ASN A 11 7.36 8.08 -2.01
CA ASN A 11 8.22 8.49 -3.12
C ASN A 11 8.79 7.34 -3.97
N GLU A 12 7.93 6.43 -4.41
CA GLU A 12 8.29 5.22 -5.16
C GLU A 12 7.76 5.24 -6.61
N GLU A 13 7.56 6.41 -7.23
CA GLU A 13 6.94 6.53 -8.56
C GLU A 13 7.57 5.65 -9.65
N ARG A 14 8.86 5.31 -9.50
CA ARG A 14 9.65 4.51 -10.45
C ARG A 14 9.44 3.01 -10.29
N THR A 15 9.33 2.53 -9.05
CA THR A 15 9.29 1.09 -8.74
C THR A 15 7.85 0.61 -8.50
N LEU A 16 6.96 1.54 -8.11
CA LEU A 16 5.57 1.28 -7.79
C LEU A 16 4.82 0.50 -8.88
N PRO A 17 4.92 0.79 -10.20
CA PRO A 17 4.21 0.02 -11.22
C PRO A 17 4.56 -1.48 -11.20
N ALA A 18 5.82 -1.82 -10.91
CA ALA A 18 6.26 -3.20 -10.80
C ALA A 18 5.72 -3.88 -9.54
N LEU A 19 5.61 -3.15 -8.43
CA LEU A 19 4.99 -3.61 -7.19
C LEU A 19 3.49 -3.88 -7.41
N LEU A 20 2.75 -2.92 -7.95
CA LEU A 20 1.31 -3.05 -8.19
C LEU A 20 1.00 -4.26 -9.08
N LYS A 21 1.80 -4.50 -10.13
CA LYS A 21 1.67 -5.69 -10.99
C LYS A 21 1.92 -7.01 -10.25
N LYS A 22 2.75 -7.03 -9.20
CA LYS A 22 2.96 -8.22 -8.37
C LYS A 22 1.77 -8.42 -7.41
N LEU A 23 1.27 -7.33 -6.83
CA LEU A 23 0.13 -7.33 -5.92
C LEU A 23 -1.17 -7.74 -6.63
N ASP A 24 -1.38 -7.26 -7.86
CA ASP A 24 -2.52 -7.58 -8.72
C ASP A 24 -2.61 -9.08 -9.10
N ARG A 25 -1.51 -9.82 -8.95
CA ARG A 25 -1.47 -11.28 -9.22
C ARG A 25 -1.82 -12.13 -8.01
N LEU A 26 -2.07 -11.51 -6.86
CA LEU A 26 -2.49 -12.21 -5.65
C LEU A 26 -3.94 -12.68 -5.78
N ASP A 27 -4.34 -13.65 -4.95
CA ASP A 27 -5.72 -14.16 -4.92
C ASP A 27 -6.69 -13.01 -4.58
N ASP A 28 -7.78 -12.87 -5.35
CA ASP A 28 -8.83 -11.84 -5.16
C ASP A 28 -9.45 -11.83 -3.75
N LYS A 29 -9.24 -12.89 -2.97
CA LYS A 29 -9.67 -12.98 -1.56
C LYS A 29 -8.76 -12.25 -0.58
N ILE A 30 -7.62 -11.72 -1.03
CA ILE A 30 -6.70 -10.96 -0.19
C ILE A 30 -7.10 -9.49 -0.28
N GLU A 31 -7.43 -8.90 0.87
CA GLU A 31 -7.61 -7.45 0.97
C GLU A 31 -6.25 -6.78 0.88
N ILE A 32 -6.09 -5.78 0.02
CA ILE A 32 -4.82 -5.07 -0.15
C ILE A 32 -5.04 -3.59 0.15
N ILE A 33 -4.37 -3.12 1.19
CA ILE A 33 -4.38 -1.72 1.62
C ILE A 33 -3.00 -1.12 1.38
N ILE A 34 -2.95 -0.10 0.54
CA ILE A 34 -1.73 0.66 0.25
C ILE A 34 -1.85 2.03 0.90
N ILE A 35 -0.83 2.44 1.64
CA ILE A 35 -0.81 3.72 2.35
C ILE A 35 0.28 4.58 1.73
N ASP A 36 -0.12 5.62 1.00
CA ASP A 36 0.78 6.71 0.62
C ASP A 36 1.09 7.56 1.85
N ASP A 37 2.33 7.55 2.31
CA ASP A 37 2.82 8.32 3.45
C ASP A 37 3.14 9.77 3.06
N GLY A 38 2.22 10.41 2.35
CA GLY A 38 2.35 11.81 1.92
C GLY A 38 3.48 12.04 0.91
N SER A 39 3.56 11.20 -0.12
CA SER A 39 4.53 11.38 -1.21
C SER A 39 4.37 12.74 -1.90
N ASP A 40 5.50 13.31 -2.31
CA ASP A 40 5.59 14.59 -3.04
C ASP A 40 5.96 14.42 -4.53
N ASP A 41 6.11 13.18 -4.98
CA ASP A 41 6.30 12.78 -6.38
C ASP A 41 4.99 12.27 -7.03
N ASN A 42 5.08 11.57 -8.16
CA ASN A 42 3.91 11.05 -8.86
C ASN A 42 3.30 9.76 -8.25
N THR A 43 3.82 9.28 -7.11
CA THR A 43 3.37 8.03 -6.46
C THR A 43 1.86 7.99 -6.23
N TYR A 44 1.29 9.04 -5.63
CA TYR A 44 -0.13 9.05 -5.29
C TYR A 44 -1.02 8.95 -6.53
N ASN A 45 -0.66 9.66 -7.61
CA ASN A 45 -1.43 9.62 -8.85
C ASN A 45 -1.43 8.21 -9.44
N ILE A 46 -0.27 7.56 -9.49
CA ILE A 46 -0.14 6.16 -9.94
C ILE A 46 -1.02 5.23 -9.09
N LEU A 47 -1.03 5.39 -7.76
CA LEU A 47 -1.89 4.59 -6.89
C LEU A 47 -3.38 4.78 -7.21
N THR A 48 -3.84 6.02 -7.39
CA THR A 48 -5.26 6.32 -7.64
C THR A 48 -5.78 5.85 -8.99
N GLU A 49 -4.90 5.56 -9.96
CA GLU A 49 -5.28 4.95 -11.23
C GLU A 49 -5.63 3.45 -11.11
N ASN A 50 -5.39 2.83 -9.95
CA ASN A 50 -5.61 1.40 -9.72
C ASN A 50 -6.81 1.17 -8.77
N GLU A 51 -7.96 0.82 -9.34
CA GLU A 51 -9.21 0.58 -8.58
C GLU A 51 -9.22 -0.73 -7.78
N CYS A 52 -8.25 -1.62 -8.01
CA CYS A 52 -8.15 -2.93 -7.37
C CYS A 52 -7.67 -2.87 -5.90
N PHE A 53 -7.16 -1.72 -5.45
CA PHE A 53 -6.55 -1.57 -4.13
C PHE A 53 -7.29 -0.55 -3.27
N ILE A 54 -7.28 -0.76 -1.96
CA ILE A 54 -7.73 0.24 -0.99
C ILE A 54 -6.57 1.22 -0.79
N ILE A 55 -6.71 2.44 -1.29
CA ILE A 55 -5.67 3.48 -1.18
C ILE A 55 -6.00 4.42 -0.02
N LEU A 56 -5.08 4.55 0.93
CA LEU A 56 -5.10 5.55 1.99
C LEU A 56 -3.95 6.53 1.79
N ARG A 57 -4.13 7.79 2.18
CA ARG A 57 -3.08 8.82 2.09
C ARG A 57 -2.91 9.59 3.40
N ASN A 58 -1.67 9.81 3.82
CA ASN A 58 -1.30 10.77 4.86
C ASN A 58 -1.04 12.15 4.24
N GLU A 59 -1.36 13.22 4.98
CA GLU A 59 -1.16 14.59 4.48
C GLU A 59 0.32 14.93 4.28
N THR A 60 1.18 14.35 5.12
CA THR A 60 2.64 14.47 5.09
C THR A 60 3.28 13.13 5.45
N ASN A 61 4.59 13.00 5.21
CA ASN A 61 5.36 11.86 5.69
C ASN A 61 5.42 11.86 7.22
N ILE A 62 4.69 10.92 7.83
CA ILE A 62 4.62 10.70 9.27
C ILE A 62 5.34 9.42 9.71
N GLY A 63 5.95 8.72 8.75
CA GLY A 63 6.77 7.54 8.94
C GLY A 63 6.00 6.22 8.84
N LYS A 64 6.73 5.20 8.39
CA LYS A 64 6.26 3.83 8.15
C LYS A 64 5.39 3.25 9.27
N GLY A 65 5.78 3.44 10.54
CA GLY A 65 5.02 2.92 11.69
C GLY A 65 3.62 3.50 11.79
N ALA A 66 3.46 4.81 11.55
CA ALA A 66 2.16 5.47 11.57
C ALA A 66 1.29 5.06 10.37
N SER A 67 1.91 4.90 9.19
CA SER A 67 1.27 4.37 7.99
C SER A 67 0.76 2.94 8.17
N ILE A 68 1.57 2.07 8.79
CA ILE A 68 1.17 0.71 9.14
C ILE A 68 0.00 0.74 10.11
N LEU A 69 0.06 1.54 11.17
CA LEU A 69 -1.02 1.63 12.16
C LEU A 69 -2.34 2.08 11.52
N LYS A 70 -2.29 3.05 10.60
CA LYS A 70 -3.46 3.49 9.83
C LYS A 70 -4.05 2.37 8.97
N GLY A 71 -3.19 1.60 8.29
CA GLY A 71 -3.60 0.42 7.54
C GLY A 71 -4.25 -0.64 8.43
N VAL A 72 -3.64 -0.94 9.59
CA VAL A 72 -4.15 -1.96 10.54
C VAL A 72 -5.53 -1.56 11.05
N ASN A 73 -5.73 -0.29 11.37
CA ASN A 73 -7.03 0.22 11.83
C ASN A 73 -8.12 0.20 10.74
N SER A 74 -7.72 0.08 9.46
CA SER A 74 -8.62 0.02 8.31
C SER A 74 -8.85 -1.42 7.81
N ALA A 75 -8.05 -2.38 8.27
CA ALA A 75 -8.14 -3.79 7.88
C ALA A 75 -9.44 -4.43 8.38
N THR A 76 -10.11 -5.19 7.51
CA THR A 76 -11.34 -5.89 7.87
C THR A 76 -11.10 -7.33 8.35
N ASN A 77 -9.94 -7.90 8.04
CA ASN A 77 -9.57 -9.26 8.41
C ASN A 77 -8.73 -9.32 9.69
N GLN A 78 -8.82 -10.44 10.41
CA GLN A 78 -8.04 -10.68 11.64
C GLN A 78 -6.56 -10.97 11.38
N ASN A 79 -6.22 -11.51 10.19
CA ASN A 79 -4.84 -11.83 9.84
C ASN A 79 -4.26 -10.71 8.98
N VAL A 80 -3.22 -10.06 9.47
CA VAL A 80 -2.55 -8.95 8.78
C VAL A 80 -1.14 -9.37 8.38
N ILE A 81 -0.77 -9.07 7.14
CA ILE A 81 0.58 -9.24 6.60
C ILE A 81 1.10 -7.85 6.24
N LEU A 82 2.26 -7.50 6.78
CA LEU A 82 2.95 -6.28 6.42
C LEU A 82 3.91 -6.60 5.28
N ILE A 83 3.82 -5.87 4.17
CA ILE A 83 4.76 -5.96 3.05
C ILE A 83 5.48 -4.63 2.92
N ASP A 84 6.79 -4.70 2.70
CA ASP A 84 7.56 -3.52 2.35
C ASP A 84 7.22 -3.05 0.94
N GLY A 85 7.01 -1.75 0.81
CA GLY A 85 6.71 -1.11 -0.47
C GLY A 85 7.95 -0.93 -1.34
N ASP A 86 9.13 -1.01 -0.73
CA ASP A 86 10.40 -0.75 -1.38
C ASP A 86 10.79 -1.95 -2.24
N LEU A 87 10.82 -1.75 -3.56
CA LEU A 87 11.46 -2.67 -4.49
C LEU A 87 12.85 -2.12 -4.81
N GLU A 88 13.87 -2.57 -4.06
CA GLU A 88 15.26 -2.32 -4.44
C GLU A 88 15.55 -2.92 -5.82
N VAL A 89 16.11 -2.11 -6.72
CA VAL A 89 16.61 -2.51 -8.05
C VAL A 89 18.12 -2.65 -8.05
#